data_AF-I7AMB1-F1
#
_entry.id   AF-I7AMB1-F1
#
_cell.length_a   1.000
_cell.length_b   1.000
_cell.length_c   1.000
_cell.angle_alpha   90.00
_cell.angle_beta   90.00
_cell.angle_gamma   90.00
#
_symmetry.space_group_name_H-M   'P 1'
#
loop_
_entity.id
_entity.type
_entity.pdbx_description
1 polymer ?
#
loop_
_entity_poly.entity_id
_entity_poly.type
_entity_poly.pdbx_seq_one_letter_code
_entity_poly.pdbx_strand_id
1 'polypeptide(L)'
;MYIPCITVMAFFVYQVLEIGMSDMIEHIFVNPAVHKIHNFPGILKMEYNPNDPWVNFYAFKSGVMCTPILLLPLMVKLILLALTFKRSDKKDNNAFLWVHMILMLFLTFADMIVLYTYDQDKTKNLSPNLNIYIYRNHTWFYLTHCIAEFISLGWTVGMCYGLLFCR
;
A
#
# COMPACT_ATOMS: atom_id res chain seq x y z
N MET A 1 19.62 -14.80 -8.40
CA MET A 1 18.39 -15.37 -7.82
C MET A 1 17.96 -14.64 -6.54
N TYR A 2 18.87 -14.30 -5.61
CA TYR A 2 18.48 -13.60 -4.37
C TYR A 2 17.95 -12.16 -4.55
N ILE A 3 18.54 -11.36 -5.45
CA ILE A 3 18.22 -9.93 -5.57
C ILE A 3 16.74 -9.68 -5.93
N PRO A 4 16.16 -10.33 -6.97
CA PRO A 4 14.76 -10.10 -7.32
C PRO A 4 13.78 -10.47 -6.20
N CYS A 5 14.04 -11.59 -5.52
CA CYS A 5 13.23 -12.00 -4.37
C CYS A 5 13.29 -10.97 -3.24
N ILE A 6 14.51 -10.47 -2.92
CA ILE A 6 14.69 -9.41 -1.92
C ILE A 6 13.95 -8.15 -2.34
N THR A 7 14.02 -7.76 -3.62
CA THR A 7 13.32 -6.57 -4.14
C THR A 7 11.80 -6.67 -3.96
N VAL A 8 11.17 -7.80 -4.32
CA VAL A 8 9.71 -7.94 -4.16
C VAL A 8 9.29 -8.04 -2.69
N MET A 9 10.11 -8.65 -1.82
CA MET A 9 9.87 -8.68 -0.38
C MET A 9 10.00 -7.27 0.23
N ALA A 10 11.03 -6.52 -0.14
CA ALA A 10 11.21 -5.14 0.30
C ALA A 10 10.07 -4.24 -0.17
N PHE A 11 9.59 -4.43 -1.40
CA PHE A 11 8.43 -3.72 -1.93
C PHE A 11 7.13 -4.03 -1.18
N PHE A 12 6.91 -5.29 -0.80
CA PHE A 12 5.80 -5.67 0.06
C PHE A 12 5.90 -5.01 1.44
N VAL A 13 7.03 -5.16 2.14
CA VAL A 13 7.23 -4.57 3.48
C VAL A 13 7.04 -3.06 3.44
N TYR A 14 7.57 -2.40 2.41
CA TYR A 14 7.38 -0.98 2.19
C TYR A 14 5.89 -0.61 2.11
N GLN A 15 5.09 -1.28 1.28
CA GLN A 15 3.65 -1.01 1.18
C GLN A 15 2.91 -1.22 2.50
N VAL A 16 3.28 -2.25 3.27
CA VAL A 16 2.67 -2.49 4.59
C VAL A 16 2.92 -1.33 5.54
N LEU A 17 4.18 -0.85 5.59
CA LEU A 17 4.56 0.27 6.45
C LEU A 17 3.94 1.58 5.97
N GLU A 18 3.93 1.81 4.66
CA GLU A 18 3.42 3.02 4.03
C GLU A 18 1.91 3.17 4.27
N ILE A 19 1.11 2.12 4.03
CA ILE A 19 -0.33 2.12 4.34
C ILE A 19 -0.58 2.40 5.83
N GLY A 20 0.19 1.77 6.73
CA GLY A 20 0.09 2.06 8.16
C GLY A 20 0.39 3.52 8.49
N MET A 21 1.43 4.11 7.88
CA MET A 21 1.75 5.52 8.07
C MET A 21 0.66 6.43 7.51
N SER A 22 0.10 6.09 6.35
CA SER A 22 -1.00 6.83 5.71
C SER A 22 -2.26 6.84 6.60
N ASP A 23 -2.64 5.71 7.20
CA ASP A 23 -3.74 5.64 8.19
C ASP A 23 -3.45 6.52 9.41
N MET A 24 -2.23 6.46 9.96
CA MET A 24 -1.84 7.29 11.10
C MET A 24 -1.88 8.79 10.77
N ILE A 25 -1.37 9.19 9.61
CA ILE A 25 -1.41 10.59 9.14
C ILE A 25 -2.86 11.02 8.90
N GLU A 26 -3.67 10.17 8.27
CA GLU A 26 -5.09 10.44 8.07
C GLU A 26 -5.80 10.68 9.41
N HIS A 27 -5.54 9.82 10.40
CA HIS A 27 -6.09 9.95 11.74
C HIS A 27 -5.69 11.27 12.41
N ILE A 28 -4.41 11.65 12.37
CA ILE A 28 -3.91 12.84 13.09
C ILE A 28 -4.34 14.14 12.41
N PHE A 29 -4.25 14.21 11.07
CA PHE A 29 -4.29 15.50 10.36
C PHE A 29 -5.48 15.67 9.42
N VAL A 30 -6.10 14.58 8.94
CA VAL A 30 -7.02 14.66 7.78
C VAL A 30 -8.44 14.29 8.17
N ASN A 31 -8.68 13.07 8.65
CA ASN A 31 -10.00 12.53 8.93
C ASN A 31 -9.98 11.56 10.12
N PRO A 32 -9.97 12.04 11.38
CA PRO A 32 -10.08 11.17 12.55
C PRO A 32 -11.43 10.43 12.63
N ALA A 33 -12.48 10.91 11.93
CA ALA A 33 -13.81 10.32 12.01
C ALA A 33 -13.89 8.93 11.38
N VAL A 34 -13.17 8.67 10.27
CA VAL A 34 -13.14 7.31 9.67
C VAL A 34 -12.57 6.29 10.65
N HIS A 35 -11.56 6.68 11.42
CA HIS A 35 -10.95 5.79 12.39
C HIS A 35 -11.89 5.48 13.54
N LYS A 36 -12.55 6.51 14.08
CA LYS A 36 -13.52 6.36 15.17
C LYS A 36 -14.71 5.48 14.79
N ILE A 37 -15.21 5.61 13.56
CA ILE A 37 -16.47 4.97 13.12
C ILE A 37 -16.21 3.61 12.47
N HIS A 38 -15.08 3.44 11.78
CA HIS A 38 -14.79 2.25 10.99
C HIS A 38 -13.53 1.50 11.50
N ASN A 39 -12.35 2.12 11.48
CA ASN A 39 -11.11 1.34 11.65
C ASN A 39 -10.97 0.73 13.06
N PHE A 40 -11.32 1.47 14.11
CA PHE A 40 -11.27 0.96 15.49
C PHE A 40 -12.26 -0.19 15.72
N PRO A 41 -13.59 -0.01 15.51
CA PRO A 41 -14.54 -1.09 15.78
C PRO A 41 -14.52 -2.20 14.73
N GLY A 42 -14.32 -1.87 13.45
CA GLY A 42 -14.41 -2.81 12.34
C GLY A 42 -13.15 -3.64 12.12
N ILE A 43 -11.98 -2.99 12.10
CA ILE A 43 -10.70 -3.67 11.82
C ILE A 43 -10.06 -4.15 13.11
N LEU A 44 -9.90 -3.24 14.09
CA LEU A 44 -9.20 -3.54 15.34
C LEU A 44 -10.10 -4.21 16.39
N LYS A 45 -11.42 -4.20 16.20
CA LYS A 45 -12.43 -4.71 17.14
C LYS A 45 -12.30 -4.10 18.54
N MET A 46 -12.02 -2.80 18.60
CA MET A 46 -11.88 -2.04 19.83
C MET A 46 -12.66 -0.72 19.78
N GLU A 47 -13.03 -0.20 20.94
CA GLU A 47 -13.65 1.12 21.03
C GLU A 47 -12.60 2.23 20.91
N TYR A 48 -12.98 3.32 20.25
CA TYR A 48 -12.11 4.48 20.12
C TYR A 48 -12.01 5.23 21.46
N ASN A 49 -10.81 5.29 22.02
CA ASN A 49 -10.50 6.07 23.22
C ASN A 49 -9.48 7.18 22.90
N PRO A 50 -9.88 8.46 22.82
CA PRO A 50 -8.96 9.56 22.52
C PRO A 50 -7.96 9.85 23.64
N ASN A 51 -8.19 9.34 24.86
CA ASN A 51 -7.29 9.53 26.00
C ASN A 51 -6.20 8.45 26.07
N ASP A 52 -6.24 7.44 25.19
CA ASP A 52 -5.21 6.42 25.12
C ASP A 52 -3.95 6.99 24.44
N PRO A 53 -2.77 6.96 25.10
CA PRO A 53 -1.53 7.47 24.50
C PRO A 53 -1.13 6.72 23.22
N TRP A 54 -1.65 5.52 22.98
CA TRP A 54 -1.38 4.69 21.82
C TRP A 54 -2.41 4.85 20.69
N VAL A 55 -3.39 5.76 20.81
CA VAL A 55 -4.47 5.91 19.82
C VAL A 55 -3.95 6.10 18.38
N ASN A 56 -2.87 6.87 18.19
CA ASN A 56 -2.26 7.06 16.86
C ASN A 56 -1.54 5.80 16.35
N PHE A 57 -0.91 5.04 17.26
CA PHE A 57 -0.31 3.76 16.91
C PHE A 57 -1.37 2.72 16.56
N TYR A 58 -2.55 2.77 17.18
CA TYR A 58 -3.67 1.93 16.79
C TYR A 58 -4.18 2.26 15.39
N ALA A 59 -4.25 3.53 15.00
CA ALA A 59 -4.51 3.91 13.61
C ALA A 59 -3.44 3.34 12.65
N PHE A 60 -2.15 3.45 12.98
CA PHE A 60 -1.10 2.78 12.20
C PHE A 60 -1.34 1.26 12.06
N LYS A 61 -1.67 0.61 13.18
CA LYS A 61 -1.95 -0.82 13.24
C LYS A 61 -3.18 -1.21 12.42
N SER A 62 -4.23 -0.37 12.35
CA SER A 62 -5.40 -0.68 11.51
C SER A 62 -5.02 -0.76 10.05
N GLY A 63 -4.21 0.20 9.57
CA GLY A 63 -3.70 0.18 8.21
C GLY A 63 -2.90 -1.09 7.93
N VAL A 64 -1.96 -1.44 8.81
CA VAL A 64 -1.19 -2.70 8.70
C VAL A 64 -2.10 -3.93 8.63
N MET A 65 -3.17 -3.99 9.44
CA MET A 65 -4.11 -5.11 9.45
C MET A 65 -4.97 -5.22 8.18
N CYS A 66 -5.06 -4.17 7.37
CA CYS A 66 -5.72 -4.20 6.07
C CYS A 66 -4.84 -4.75 4.93
N THR A 67 -3.53 -4.82 5.13
CA THR A 67 -2.57 -5.25 4.10
C THR A 67 -2.38 -6.75 3.86
N PRO A 68 -2.92 -7.72 4.66
CA PRO A 68 -2.75 -9.14 4.38
C PRO A 68 -3.16 -9.59 2.97
N ILE A 69 -4.08 -8.89 2.32
CA ILE A 69 -4.45 -9.17 0.92
C ILE A 69 -3.26 -9.04 -0.06
N LEU A 70 -2.26 -8.22 0.27
CA LEU A 70 -1.02 -8.05 -0.51
C LEU A 70 -0.08 -9.26 -0.41
N LEU A 71 -0.32 -10.21 0.52
CA LEU A 71 0.42 -11.46 0.56
C LEU A 71 0.19 -12.30 -0.69
N LEU A 72 -1.01 -12.25 -1.27
CA LEU A 72 -1.34 -13.02 -2.47
C LEU A 72 -0.44 -12.63 -3.66
N PRO A 73 -0.36 -11.35 -4.10
CA PRO A 73 0.54 -10.98 -5.19
C PRO A 73 2.01 -11.21 -4.82
N LEU A 74 2.42 -11.04 -3.57
CA LEU A 74 3.78 -11.39 -3.13
C LEU A 74 4.08 -12.88 -3.36
N MET A 75 3.20 -13.78 -2.92
CA MET A 75 3.40 -15.23 -3.10
C MET A 75 3.48 -15.60 -4.57
N VAL A 76 2.62 -15.03 -5.42
CA VAL A 76 2.67 -15.24 -6.87
C VAL A 76 4.03 -14.80 -7.43
N LYS A 77 4.51 -13.60 -7.08
CA LYS A 77 5.82 -13.10 -7.53
C LYS A 77 6.97 -14.00 -7.07
N LEU A 78 6.96 -14.45 -5.82
CA LEU A 78 7.99 -15.34 -5.28
C LEU A 78 7.98 -16.73 -5.95
N ILE A 79 6.81 -17.31 -6.22
CA ILE A 79 6.69 -18.58 -6.93
C ILE A 79 7.24 -18.44 -8.35
N LEU A 80 6.86 -17.37 -9.07
CA LEU A 80 7.37 -17.11 -10.42
C LEU A 80 8.90 -17.00 -10.44
N LEU A 81 9.47 -16.24 -9.50
CA LEU A 81 10.93 -16.07 -9.38
C LEU A 81 11.63 -17.38 -8.98
N ALA A 82 11.02 -18.20 -8.12
CA ALA A 82 11.58 -19.49 -7.70
C ALA A 82 11.59 -20.53 -8.83
N LEU A 83 10.57 -20.51 -9.70
CA LEU A 83 10.46 -21.40 -10.87
C LEU A 83 11.28 -20.93 -12.08
N THR A 84 11.95 -19.78 -11.99
CA THR A 84 12.74 -19.23 -13.10
C THR A 84 14.11 -19.91 -13.19
N PHE A 85 14.32 -20.67 -14.27
CA PHE A 85 15.57 -21.37 -14.54
C PHE A 85 16.67 -20.48 -15.16
N LYS A 86 16.31 -19.30 -15.68
CA LYS A 86 17.27 -18.36 -16.27
C LYS A 86 18.04 -17.60 -15.21
N ARG A 87 19.36 -17.55 -15.36
CA ARG A 87 20.22 -16.67 -14.56
C ARG A 87 20.03 -15.23 -15.03
N SER A 88 19.39 -14.39 -14.23
CA SER A 88 19.31 -12.95 -14.50
C SER A 88 20.71 -12.34 -14.49
N ASP A 89 20.97 -11.44 -15.43
CA ASP A 89 22.21 -10.68 -15.43
C ASP A 89 22.14 -9.48 -14.48
N LYS A 90 23.27 -8.81 -14.27
CA LYS A 90 23.35 -7.66 -13.37
C LYS A 90 22.50 -6.48 -13.85
N LYS A 91 22.35 -6.29 -15.17
CA LYS A 91 21.60 -5.19 -15.76
C LYS A 91 20.11 -5.37 -15.50
N ASP A 92 19.60 -6.59 -15.71
CA ASP A 92 18.21 -6.94 -15.44
C ASP A 92 17.84 -6.75 -13.96
N ASN A 93 18.71 -7.22 -13.04
CA ASN A 93 18.50 -7.05 -11.60
C ASN A 93 18.46 -5.57 -11.20
N ASN A 94 19.35 -4.75 -11.76
CA ASN A 94 19.39 -3.32 -11.49
C ASN A 94 18.14 -2.61 -12.03
N ALA A 95 17.72 -2.92 -13.26
CA ALA A 95 16.50 -2.36 -13.83
C ALA A 95 15.27 -2.74 -12.99
N PHE A 96 15.17 -4.00 -12.59
CA PHE A 96 14.10 -4.50 -11.73
C PHE A 96 14.04 -3.76 -10.38
N LEU A 97 15.20 -3.55 -9.74
CA LEU A 97 15.30 -2.76 -8.51
C LEU A 97 14.86 -1.31 -8.72
N TRP A 98 15.36 -0.64 -9.77
CA TRP A 98 15.01 0.75 -10.07
C TRP A 98 13.52 0.95 -10.27
N VAL A 99 12.86 0.04 -10.99
CA VAL A 99 11.41 0.09 -11.19
C VAL A 99 10.67 0.01 -9.86
N HIS A 100 11.06 -0.92 -8.97
CA HIS A 100 10.42 -1.04 -7.67
C HIS A 100 10.65 0.19 -6.79
N MET A 101 11.84 0.81 -6.83
CA MET A 101 12.08 2.08 -6.14
C MET A 101 11.20 3.21 -6.70
N ILE A 102 11.03 3.29 -8.02
CA ILE A 102 10.11 4.26 -8.66
C ILE A 102 8.66 4.00 -8.21
N LEU A 103 8.24 2.74 -8.13
CA LEU A 103 6.90 2.37 -7.64
C LEU A 103 6.71 2.78 -6.18
N MET A 104 7.71 2.59 -5.32
CA MET A 104 7.66 3.06 -3.92
C MET A 104 7.47 4.57 -3.85
N LEU A 105 8.27 5.34 -4.61
CA LEU A 105 8.12 6.79 -4.68
C LEU A 105 6.75 7.21 -5.22
N PHE A 106 6.28 6.55 -6.29
CA PHE A 106 4.96 6.78 -6.87
C PHE A 106 3.86 6.61 -5.82
N LEU A 107 3.89 5.52 -5.05
CA LEU A 107 2.92 5.29 -3.97
C LEU A 107 2.97 6.40 -2.93
N THR A 108 4.16 6.75 -2.43
CA THR A 108 4.31 7.86 -1.47
C THR A 108 3.65 9.14 -1.98
N PHE A 109 3.92 9.53 -3.22
CA PHE A 109 3.39 10.77 -3.79
C PHE A 109 1.89 10.67 -4.05
N ALA A 110 1.42 9.55 -4.57
CA ALA A 110 0.00 9.34 -4.84
C ALA A 110 -0.81 9.42 -3.53
N ASP A 111 -0.32 8.80 -2.47
CA ASP A 111 -1.00 8.75 -1.17
C ASP A 111 -1.01 10.12 -0.50
N MET A 112 0.10 10.87 -0.58
CA MET A 112 0.12 12.27 -0.13
C MET A 112 -0.87 13.15 -0.90
N ILE A 113 -1.04 12.94 -2.21
CA ILE A 113 -2.05 13.65 -3.02
C ILE A 113 -3.47 13.25 -2.60
N VAL A 114 -3.73 11.97 -2.36
CA VAL A 114 -5.05 11.49 -1.88
C VAL A 114 -5.39 12.12 -0.54
N LEU A 115 -4.43 12.13 0.41
CA LEU A 115 -4.59 12.79 1.70
C LEU A 115 -4.83 14.31 1.55
N TYR A 116 -4.08 14.98 0.67
CA TYR A 116 -4.20 16.42 0.45
C TYR A 116 -5.53 16.83 -0.21
N THR A 117 -6.06 16.00 -1.11
CA THR A 117 -7.31 16.30 -1.84
C THR A 117 -8.56 16.05 -1.00
N TYR A 118 -8.41 15.62 0.25
CA TYR A 118 -9.52 15.46 1.18
C TYR A 118 -10.10 16.83 1.60
N ASP A 119 -11.40 17.00 1.36
CA ASP A 119 -12.10 18.25 1.65
C ASP A 119 -12.72 18.18 3.05
N GLN A 120 -11.95 18.61 4.06
CA GLN A 120 -12.39 18.65 5.47
C GLN A 120 -13.62 19.51 5.71
N ASP A 121 -13.87 20.53 4.88
CA ASP A 121 -14.95 21.50 5.10
C ASP A 121 -16.29 21.02 4.53
N LYS A 122 -16.28 20.09 3.56
CA LYS A 122 -17.52 19.46 3.08
C LYS A 122 -18.15 18.52 4.10
N THR A 123 -17.38 17.90 4.99
CA THR A 123 -17.89 16.90 5.95
C THR A 123 -18.41 17.49 7.26
N LYS A 124 -18.10 18.75 7.60
CA LYS A 124 -18.57 19.41 8.85
C LYS A 124 -20.08 19.65 8.92
N ASN A 125 -20.80 19.66 7.78
CA ASN A 125 -22.21 20.04 7.69
C ASN A 125 -23.14 18.98 7.03
N LEU A 126 -22.73 17.72 6.89
CA LEU A 126 -23.51 16.71 6.14
C LEU A 126 -24.15 15.61 7.01
N SER A 127 -25.45 15.40 6.73
CA SER A 127 -26.38 14.36 7.25
C SER A 127 -25.91 12.91 6.93
N PRO A 128 -26.52 11.84 7.49
CA PRO A 128 -25.92 10.51 7.71
C PRO A 128 -25.75 9.63 6.46
N ASN A 129 -25.73 10.19 5.25
CA ASN A 129 -25.17 9.54 4.05
C ASN A 129 -23.62 9.50 4.11
N LEU A 130 -23.12 9.20 5.31
CA LEU A 130 -21.76 9.31 5.81
C LEU A 130 -20.76 8.43 5.05
N ASN A 131 -21.24 7.31 4.49
CA ASN A 131 -20.37 6.28 3.92
C ASN A 131 -19.60 6.75 2.68
N ILE A 132 -20.22 7.43 1.72
CA ILE A 132 -19.59 7.66 0.41
C ILE A 132 -18.35 8.57 0.52
N TYR A 133 -18.40 9.59 1.38
CA TYR A 133 -17.28 10.51 1.57
C TYR A 133 -16.19 9.94 2.47
N ILE A 134 -16.55 9.08 3.44
CA ILE A 134 -15.58 8.38 4.30
C ILE A 134 -14.71 7.40 3.47
N TYR A 135 -15.31 6.68 2.51
CA TYR A 135 -14.58 5.67 1.72
C TYR A 135 -13.92 6.20 0.45
N ARG A 136 -14.05 7.50 0.14
CA ARG A 136 -13.47 8.06 -1.08
C ARG A 136 -11.95 7.89 -1.10
N ASN A 137 -11.26 8.29 -0.03
CA ASN A 137 -9.81 8.17 0.07
C ASN A 137 -9.37 6.70 0.02
N HIS A 138 -10.04 5.83 0.76
CA HIS A 138 -9.80 4.38 0.73
C HIS A 138 -9.87 3.79 -0.68
N THR A 139 -10.85 4.22 -1.49
CA THR A 139 -10.99 3.75 -2.87
C THR A 139 -9.80 4.19 -3.73
N TRP A 140 -9.34 5.43 -3.58
CA TRP A 140 -8.17 5.94 -4.30
C TRP A 140 -6.87 5.27 -3.85
N PHE A 141 -6.68 5.07 -2.53
CA PHE A 141 -5.55 4.30 -2.01
C PHE A 141 -5.54 2.87 -2.58
N TYR A 142 -6.67 2.15 -2.55
CA TYR A 142 -6.71 0.82 -3.13
C TYR A 142 -6.39 0.81 -4.63
N LEU A 143 -6.82 1.84 -5.37
CA LEU A 143 -6.51 1.97 -6.79
C LEU A 143 -5.02 2.18 -7.05
N THR A 144 -4.35 3.07 -6.32
CA THR A 144 -2.91 3.36 -6.50
C THR A 144 -2.05 2.14 -6.20
N HIS A 145 -2.34 1.43 -5.11
CA HIS A 145 -1.68 0.17 -4.76
C HIS A 145 -1.94 -0.94 -5.78
N CYS A 146 -3.18 -1.07 -6.26
CA CYS A 146 -3.53 -2.07 -7.26
C CYS A 146 -2.75 -1.84 -8.57
N ILE A 147 -2.65 -0.59 -9.03
CA ILE A 147 -1.84 -0.22 -10.21
C ILE A 147 -0.36 -0.56 -9.98
N ALA A 148 0.20 -0.20 -8.83
CA ALA A 148 1.61 -0.47 -8.52
C ALA A 148 1.90 -1.98 -8.47
N GLU A 149 1.00 -2.77 -7.91
CA GLU A 149 1.09 -4.23 -7.88
C GLU A 149 1.01 -4.87 -9.27
N PHE A 150 0.11 -4.39 -10.14
CA PHE A 150 0.05 -4.87 -11.52
C PHE A 150 1.34 -4.58 -12.29
N ILE A 151 1.94 -3.40 -12.10
CA ILE A 151 3.22 -3.05 -12.73
C ILE A 151 4.34 -3.94 -12.15
N SER A 152 4.42 -4.07 -10.82
CA SER A 152 5.40 -4.96 -10.15
C SER A 152 5.32 -6.40 -10.65
N LEU A 153 4.11 -6.94 -10.79
CA LEU A 153 3.87 -8.27 -11.34
C LEU A 153 4.29 -8.37 -12.80
N GLY A 154 3.94 -7.39 -13.64
CA GLY A 154 4.34 -7.34 -15.04
C GLY A 154 5.87 -7.37 -15.22
N TRP A 155 6.60 -6.59 -14.40
CA TRP A 155 8.06 -6.62 -14.38
C TRP A 155 8.62 -7.96 -13.88
N THR A 156 7.96 -8.58 -12.91
CA THR A 156 8.34 -9.91 -12.41
C THR A 156 8.20 -10.95 -13.51
N VAL A 157 7.07 -10.98 -14.21
CA VAL A 157 6.83 -11.85 -15.38
C VAL A 157 7.88 -11.58 -16.46
N GLY A 158 8.09 -10.32 -16.84
CA GLY A 158 9.09 -9.95 -17.84
C GLY A 158 10.49 -10.45 -17.47
N MET A 159 10.85 -10.39 -16.19
CA MET A 159 12.12 -10.91 -15.68
C MET A 159 12.22 -12.43 -15.83
N CYS A 160 11.17 -13.16 -15.50
CA CYS A 160 11.14 -14.61 -15.60
C CYS A 160 11.28 -15.11 -17.06
N TYR A 161 10.67 -14.40 -18.01
CA TYR A 161 10.71 -14.76 -19.44
C TYR A 161 11.91 -14.17 -20.20
N GLY A 162 12.65 -13.24 -19.59
CA GLY A 162 13.75 -12.52 -20.25
C GLY A 162 13.28 -11.54 -21.31
N LEU A 163 12.09 -10.96 -21.12
CA LEU A 163 11.47 -9.97 -22.02
C LEU A 163 11.84 -8.53 -21.66
N LEU A 164 12.49 -8.30 -20.51
CA LEU A 164 12.78 -6.95 -20.03
C LEU A 164 13.76 -6.19 -20.92
N PHE A 165 14.62 -6.91 -21.64
CA PHE A 165 15.49 -6.35 -22.67
C PHE A 165 15.74 -7.43 -23.72
N CYS A 166 15.14 -7.30 -24.91
CA CYS A 166 15.64 -8.02 -26.08
C CYS A 166 17.14 -7.72 -26.21
N ARG A 167 17.97 -8.76 -26.15
CA ARG A 167 19.38 -8.67 -26.53
C ARG A 167 19.51 -8.32 -28.01
#